data_AF-A0AAX0VUA1-F1
#
_entry.id   AF-A0AAX0VUA1-F1
#
_cell.length_a   1.000
_cell.length_b   1.000
_cell.length_c   1.000
_cell.angle_alpha   90.00
_cell.angle_beta   90.00
_cell.angle_gamma   90.00
#
_symmetry.space_group_name_H-M   'P 1'
#
loop_
_entity.id
_entity.type
_entity.pdbx_description
1 polymer ?
#
loop_
_entity_poly.entity_id
_entity_poly.type
_entity_poly.pdbx_seq_one_letter_code
_entity_poly.pdbx_strand_id
1 'polypeptide(L)' 'MATHSLDLPAMCDICGKARSTRNHTSCSKIRQQRKNVEWQSYMANVAAKKLQQVLRLRPLR' A
#
# COMPACT_ATOMS: atom_id res chain seq x y z
N MET A 1 24.65 12.96 -2.63
CA MET A 1 24.01 11.62 -2.55
C MET A 1 23.24 11.59 -1.24
N ALA A 2 21.92 11.37 -1.25
CA ALA A 2 21.07 11.62 -0.09
C ALA A 2 21.44 10.72 1.10
N THR A 3 21.95 11.33 2.18
CA THR A 3 22.31 10.70 3.46
C THR A 3 21.14 10.68 4.44
N HIS A 4 19.89 10.66 3.94
CA HIS A 4 18.77 10.36 4.82
C HIS A 4 18.79 8.87 5.10
N SER A 5 19.40 8.49 6.22
CA SER A 5 19.10 7.22 6.87
C SER A 5 17.59 7.15 7.01
N LEU A 6 16.97 6.25 6.23
CA LEU A 6 15.58 5.90 6.43
C LEU A 6 15.46 5.51 7.91
N ASP A 7 14.79 6.34 8.70
CA ASP A 7 14.60 6.12 10.14
C ASP A 7 13.62 4.96 10.31
N LEU A 8 14.19 3.77 10.12
CA LEU A 8 13.49 2.51 10.02
C LEU A 8 13.59 1.87 11.39
N PRO A 9 12.45 1.48 11.99
CA PRO A 9 12.45 0.80 13.27
C PRO A 9 13.46 -0.35 13.28
N ALA A 10 14.28 -0.43 14.32
CA ALA A 10 15.27 -1.50 14.47
C ALA A 10 14.61 -2.90 14.46
N MET A 11 13.34 -2.97 14.85
CA MET A 11 12.53 -4.18 14.89
C MET A 11 11.59 -4.26 13.66
N CYS A 12 11.36 -5.48 13.19
CA CYS A 12 10.40 -5.76 12.14
C CYS A 12 8.99 -5.82 12.75
N ASP A 13 8.07 -4.96 12.30
CA ASP A 13 6.64 -4.95 12.68
C ASP A 13 5.86 -6.20 12.24
N ILE A 14 6.43 -7.06 11.40
CA ILE A 14 5.75 -8.28 10.92
C ILE A 14 6.12 -9.49 11.78
N CYS A 15 7.42 -9.67 12.07
CA CYS A 15 7.91 -10.85 12.78
C CYS A 15 8.47 -10.54 14.17
N GLY A 16 8.53 -9.27 14.57
CA GLY A 16 9.05 -8.84 15.87
C GLY A 16 10.56 -9.02 16.05
N LYS A 17 11.29 -9.47 15.04
CA LYS A 17 12.75 -9.68 15.11
C LYS A 17 13.51 -8.42 14.69
N ALA A 18 14.74 -8.28 15.16
CA ALA A 18 15.62 -7.20 14.72
C ALA A 18 15.86 -7.29 13.20
N ARG A 19 15.73 -6.16 12.49
CA ARG A 19 15.89 -6.09 11.02
C ARG A 19 17.29 -6.45 10.53
N SER A 20 18.28 -6.38 11.41
CA SER A 20 19.64 -6.87 11.18
C SER A 20 19.71 -8.39 10.98
N THR A 21 18.68 -9.15 11.39
CA THR A 21 18.64 -10.59 11.14
C THR A 21 18.37 -10.88 9.66
N ARG A 22 19.12 -11.80 9.03
CA ARG A 22 19.16 -11.99 7.58
C ARG A 22 17.91 -12.63 6.93
N ASN A 23 16.79 -12.78 7.66
CA ASN A 23 15.66 -13.64 7.27
C ASN A 23 14.34 -12.89 6.98
N HIS A 24 14.41 -11.70 6.39
CA HIS A 24 13.22 -10.84 6.17
C HIS A 24 12.54 -10.96 4.80
N THR A 25 12.90 -11.94 3.97
CA THR A 25 12.31 -12.10 2.62
C THR A 25 10.79 -12.27 2.67
N SER A 26 10.28 -13.10 3.58
CA SER A 26 8.83 -13.31 3.76
C SER A 26 8.13 -12.04 4.27
N CYS A 27 8.74 -11.35 5.23
CA CYS A 27 8.22 -10.08 5.76
C CYS A 27 8.15 -9.01 4.67
N SER A 28 9.18 -8.94 3.80
CA SER A 28 9.20 -8.01 2.67
C SER A 28 8.05 -8.29 1.70
N LYS A 29 7.80 -9.56 1.35
CA LYS A 29 6.66 -9.96 0.51
C LYS A 29 5.32 -9.53 1.11
N ILE A 30 5.13 -9.71 2.42
CA ILE A 30 3.92 -9.28 3.13
C ILE A 30 3.75 -7.75 3.04
N ARG A 31 4.82 -6.96 3.21
CA ARG A 31 4.73 -5.50 3.05
C ARG A 31 4.31 -5.11 1.64
N GLN A 32 4.92 -5.72 0.63
CA GLN A 32 4.59 -5.47 -0.77
C GLN A 32 3.13 -5.83 -1.06
N GLN A 33 2.64 -6.95 -0.54
CA GLN A 33 1.25 -7.35 -0.69
C GLN A 33 0.29 -6.36 -0.01
N ARG A 34 0.58 -5.90 1.21
CA ARG A 34 -0.23 -4.88 1.90
C ARG A 34 -0.32 -3.59 1.08
N LYS A 35 0.81 -3.12 0.53
CA LYS A 35 0.83 -1.94 -0.34
C LYS A 35 0.01 -2.15 -1.62
N ASN A 36 0.05 -3.35 -2.18
CA ASN A 36 -0.77 -3.68 -3.34
C ASN A 36 -2.28 -3.69 -3.01
N VAL A 37 -2.67 -4.21 -1.84
CA VAL A 37 -4.06 -4.18 -1.37
C VAL A 37 -4.53 -2.74 -1.16
N GLU A 38 -3.72 -1.91 -0.49
CA GLU A 38 -4.01 -0.47 -0.33
C GLU A 38 -4.22 0.20 -1.69
N TRP A 39 -3.33 -0.05 -2.65
CA TRP A 39 -3.44 0.50 -3.99
C TRP A 39 -4.69 0.02 -4.74
N GLN A 40 -5.02 -1.27 -4.68
CA GLN A 40 -6.24 -1.82 -5.28
C GLN A 40 -7.49 -1.17 -4.71
N SER A 41 -7.54 -0.97 -3.38
CA SER A 41 -8.66 -0.31 -2.72
C SER A 41 -8.82 1.14 -3.17
N TYR A 42 -7.71 1.86 -3.34
CA TYR A 42 -7.71 3.23 -3.86
C TYR A 42 -8.22 3.27 -5.31
N MET A 43 -7.75 2.37 -6.17
CA MET A 43 -8.20 2.28 -7.55
C MET A 43 -9.70 1.94 -7.66
N ALA A 44 -10.20 1.04 -6.82
CA ALA A 44 -11.64 0.71 -6.76
C ALA A 44 -12.48 1.94 -6.39
N ASN A 45 -12.03 2.73 -5.41
CA ASN A 45 -12.70 3.97 -5.03
C ASN A 45 -12.68 5.02 -6.15
N VAL A 46 -11.56 5.14 -6.88
CA VAL A 46 -11.46 6.04 -8.04
C VAL A 46 -12.42 5.60 -9.15
N ALA A 47 -12.50 4.30 -9.43
CA ALA A 47 -13.43 3.74 -10.42
C ALA A 47 -14.90 4.00 -10.03
N ALA A 48 -15.25 3.77 -8.76
CA ALA A 48 -16.59 4.05 -8.24
C ALA A 48 -16.98 5.53 -8.37
N LYS A 49 -16.06 6.45 -8.04
CA LYS A 49 -16.28 7.89 -8.23
C LYS A 49 -16.51 8.25 -9.70
N LYS A 50 -15.73 7.68 -10.63
CA LYS A 50 -15.92 7.90 -12.06
C LYS A 50 -17.28 7.39 -12.54
N LEU A 51 -17.69 6.19 -12.11
CA LEU A 51 -19.00 5.63 -12.45
C LEU A 51 -20.14 6.52 -11.92
N GLN A 52 -20.04 6.96 -10.66
CA GLN A 52 -21.02 7.86 -10.06
C GLN A 52 -21.11 9.19 -10.81
N GLN A 53 -19.99 9.75 -11.25
CA GLN A 53 -19.96 10.97 -12.06
C GLN A 53 -20.68 10.75 -13.41
N VAL A 54 -20.40 9.65 -14.10
CA VAL A 54 -21.07 9.30 -15.36
C VAL A 54 -22.58 9.16 -15.16
N LEU A 55 -23.01 8.48 -14.09
CA LEU A 55 -24.43 8.32 -13.78
C LEU A 55 -25.10 9.67 -13.47
N ARG A 56 -24.43 10.56 -12.75
CA ARG A 56 -24.95 11.90 -12.43
C ARG A 56 -25.12 12.78 -13.67
N LEU A 57 -24.24 12.61 -14.65
CA LEU A 57 -24.26 13.37 -15.90
C LEU A 57 -25.17 12.76 -16.97
N ARG A 58 -25.68 11.54 -16.76
CA ARG A 58 -26.72 10.99 -17.63
C ARG A 58 -28.04 11.68 -17.30
N PRO A 59 -28.63 12.45 -18.24
CA PRO A 59 -29.98 12.95 -18.02
C PRO A 59 -30.90 11.75 -17.88
N LEU A 60 -31.75 11.76 -16.86
CA LEU A 60 -32.89 10.85 -16.75
C LEU A 60 -33.75 11.12 -17.98
N ARG A 61 -33.69 10.20 -18.94
CA ARG A 61 -34.40 10.29 -20.22
C ARG A 61 -35.81 9.76 -20.06
#